data_AF-A0A7C5N842-F1
#
_entry.id   AF-A0A7C5N842-F1
#
_cell.length_a   1.000
_cell.length_b   1.000
_cell.length_c   1.000
_cell.angle_alpha   90.00
_cell.angle_beta   90.00
_cell.angle_gamma   90.00
#
_symmetry.space_group_name_H-M   'P 1'
#
loop_
_entity.id
_entity.type
_entity.pdbx_description
1 polymer ?
#
loop_
_entity_poly.entity_id
_entity_poly.type
_entity_poly.pdbx_seq_one_letter_code
_entity_poly.pdbx_strand_id
1 'polypeptide(L)'
;MADEPSAFSQRAMQSEAASVIASAALAGLATDAAFDQLTTSLGSDGVDILYDLMVRERSNIPLPGGGIAKPSAAGARARELLADETLREKGTPSLRIAYDLLLTPCLQRPELFGQAAAEGDDRALSILRALQLPVCTRAGSCCFPDNRELERAIVDIQSRLRR
;
A
#
# COMPACT_ATOMS: atom_id res chain seq x y z
N MET A 1 27.47 -9.16 11.23
CA MET A 1 27.75 -7.95 10.42
C MET A 1 26.55 -7.07 10.60
N ALA A 2 26.73 -5.86 11.16
CA ALA A 2 25.61 -4.94 11.29
C ALA A 2 25.30 -4.41 9.88
N ASP A 3 24.14 -4.77 9.33
CA ASP A 3 23.65 -4.22 8.08
C ASP A 3 23.54 -2.70 8.24
N GLU A 4 24.13 -1.94 7.33
CA GLU A 4 23.76 -0.54 7.18
C GLU A 4 22.24 -0.49 6.92
N PRO A 5 21.49 0.37 7.62
CA PRO A 5 20.09 0.55 7.32
C PRO A 5 19.96 0.91 5.85
N SER A 6 19.30 0.04 5.07
CA SER A 6 18.94 0.32 3.68
C SER A 6 18.36 1.74 3.59
N ALA A 7 18.76 2.51 2.58
CA ALA A 7 18.19 3.84 2.34
C ALA A 7 16.65 3.78 2.17
N PHE A 8 16.13 2.61 1.78
CA PHE A 8 14.70 2.33 1.65
C PHE A 8 14.03 1.80 2.92
N SER A 9 14.74 1.73 4.05
CA SER A 9 14.10 1.42 5.35
C SER A 9 13.12 2.52 5.80
N GLN A 10 13.24 3.72 5.23
CA GLN A 10 12.32 4.83 5.50
C GLN A 10 11.14 4.80 4.54
N ARG A 11 9.91 4.79 5.08
CA ARG A 11 8.65 4.83 4.28
C ARG A 11 8.60 5.97 3.27
N ALA A 12 9.08 7.16 3.65
CA ALA A 12 9.14 8.29 2.73
C ALA A 12 9.98 7.97 1.49
N MET A 13 11.15 7.33 1.67
CA MET A 13 12.03 6.94 0.57
C MET A 13 11.41 5.85 -0.30
N GLN A 14 10.69 4.89 0.31
CA GLN A 14 9.96 3.87 -0.46
C GLN A 14 8.87 4.49 -1.34
N SER A 15 8.07 5.42 -0.80
CA SER A 15 7.03 6.12 -1.56
C SER A 15 7.61 6.96 -2.70
N GLU A 16 8.74 7.64 -2.46
CA GLU A 16 9.44 8.39 -3.50
C GLU A 16 10.04 7.47 -4.58
N ALA A 17 10.62 6.34 -4.20
CA ALA A 17 11.11 5.35 -5.16
C ALA A 17 9.99 4.84 -6.06
N ALA A 18 8.83 4.50 -5.49
CA ALA A 18 7.64 4.15 -6.25
C ALA A 18 7.19 5.29 -7.17
N SER A 19 7.27 6.54 -6.71
CA SER A 19 6.96 7.74 -7.50
C SER A 19 7.86 7.85 -8.74
N VAL A 20 9.18 7.71 -8.56
CA VAL A 20 10.16 7.79 -9.65
C VAL A 20 9.93 6.68 -10.68
N ILE A 21 9.73 5.44 -10.23
CA ILE A 21 9.48 4.30 -11.13
C ILE A 21 8.18 4.51 -11.91
N ALA A 22 7.12 4.96 -11.25
CA ALA A 22 5.84 5.25 -11.90
C ALA A 22 5.98 6.38 -12.95
N SER A 23 6.72 7.45 -12.64
CA SER A 23 6.99 8.54 -13.58
C SER A 23 7.84 8.09 -14.77
N ALA A 24 8.85 7.25 -14.55
CA ALA A 24 9.67 6.70 -15.63
C ALA A 24 8.83 5.83 -16.58
N ALA A 25 7.98 4.95 -16.05
CA ALA A 25 7.06 4.14 -16.84
C ALA A 25 6.05 5.01 -17.62
N LEU A 26 5.52 6.07 -16.99
CA LEU A 26 4.61 7.01 -17.64
C LEU A 26 5.29 7.75 -18.82
N ALA A 27 6.58 8.06 -18.67
CA ALA A 27 7.40 8.66 -19.72
C ALA A 27 7.83 7.66 -20.82
N GLY A 28 7.44 6.39 -20.73
CA GLY A 28 7.82 5.34 -21.68
C GLY A 28 9.28 4.88 -21.56
N LEU A 29 9.94 5.16 -20.44
CA LEU A 29 11.28 4.67 -20.17
C LEU A 29 11.23 3.19 -19.76
N ALA A 30 12.29 2.45 -20.08
CA ALA A 30 12.42 1.06 -19.68
C ALA A 30 12.60 0.95 -18.15
N THR A 31 11.71 0.21 -17.49
CA THR A 31 11.70 0.03 -16.02
C THR A 31 12.00 -1.39 -15.56
N ASP A 32 12.24 -2.34 -16.47
CA ASP A 32 12.39 -3.76 -16.14
C ASP A 32 13.50 -4.01 -15.11
N ALA A 33 14.66 -3.36 -15.30
CA ALA A 33 15.77 -3.43 -14.36
C ALA A 33 15.38 -2.94 -12.95
N ALA A 34 14.49 -1.95 -12.83
CA ALA A 34 14.01 -1.51 -11.51
C ALA A 34 13.15 -2.59 -10.84
N PHE A 35 12.24 -3.23 -11.58
CA PHE A 35 11.44 -4.34 -11.04
C PHE A 35 12.29 -5.55 -10.65
N ASP A 36 13.34 -5.85 -11.42
CA ASP A 36 14.29 -6.91 -11.07
C ASP A 36 14.99 -6.60 -9.74
N GLN A 37 15.45 -5.36 -9.55
CA GLN A 37 16.08 -4.93 -8.29
C GLN A 37 15.12 -5.00 -7.10
N LEU A 38 13.86 -4.56 -7.29
CA LEU A 38 12.83 -4.61 -6.25
C LEU A 38 12.52 -6.05 -5.80
N THR A 39 12.58 -7.03 -6.71
CA THR A 39 12.21 -8.42 -6.41
C THR A 39 13.39 -9.28 -5.91
N THR A 40 14.63 -8.86 -6.16
CA THR A 40 15.83 -9.67 -5.90
C THR A 40 16.78 -9.10 -4.86
N SER A 41 16.97 -7.79 -4.83
CA SER A 41 18.13 -7.16 -4.18
C SER A 41 17.78 -6.29 -2.99
N LEU A 42 16.55 -5.76 -2.94
CA LEU A 42 16.10 -4.84 -1.90
C LEU A 42 15.34 -5.51 -0.75
N GLY A 43 15.31 -6.84 -0.71
CA GLY A 43 14.66 -7.60 0.37
C GLY A 43 13.21 -7.18 0.59
N SER A 44 12.84 -6.95 1.85
CA SER A 44 11.48 -6.50 2.20
C SER A 44 11.16 -5.10 1.67
N ASP A 45 12.14 -4.20 1.61
CA ASP A 45 11.93 -2.82 1.14
C ASP A 45 11.48 -2.79 -0.32
N GLY A 46 12.04 -3.68 -1.14
CA GLY A 46 11.65 -3.80 -2.55
C GLY A 46 10.18 -4.23 -2.71
N VAL A 47 9.73 -5.19 -1.90
CA VAL A 47 8.32 -5.64 -1.89
C VAL A 47 7.39 -4.55 -1.38
N ASP A 48 7.81 -3.80 -0.38
CA ASP A 48 7.06 -2.66 0.16
C ASP A 48 6.92 -1.53 -0.87
N ILE A 49 7.93 -1.28 -1.71
CA ILE A 49 7.85 -0.33 -2.84
C ILE A 49 6.90 -0.84 -3.94
N LEU A 50 6.90 -2.15 -4.23
CA LEU A 50 5.94 -2.73 -5.18
C LEU A 50 4.49 -2.47 -4.76
N TYR A 51 4.21 -2.48 -3.46
CA TYR A 51 2.88 -2.16 -2.96
C TYR A 51 2.47 -0.72 -3.25
N ASP A 52 3.37 0.24 -3.03
CA ASP A 52 3.11 1.64 -3.32
C ASP A 52 2.85 1.85 -4.82
N LEU A 53 3.58 1.15 -5.70
CA LEU A 53 3.31 1.14 -7.14
C LEU A 53 1.90 0.60 -7.46
N MET A 54 1.51 -0.53 -6.84
CA MET A 54 0.19 -1.13 -7.03
C MET A 54 -0.94 -0.19 -6.56
N VAL A 55 -0.81 0.47 -5.41
CA VAL A 55 -1.84 1.38 -4.90
C VAL A 55 -1.98 2.64 -5.77
N ARG A 56 -0.87 3.12 -6.34
CA ARG A 56 -0.87 4.24 -7.29
C ARG A 56 -1.62 3.89 -8.60
N GLU A 57 -1.63 2.62 -9.02
CA GLU A 57 -2.46 2.13 -10.15
C GLU A 57 -3.96 2.44 -9.92
N ARG A 58 -4.41 2.24 -8.68
CA ARG A 58 -5.81 2.36 -8.28
C ARG A 58 -6.24 3.79 -7.95
N SER A 59 -5.29 4.73 -7.97
CA SER A 59 -5.58 6.13 -7.68
C SER A 59 -6.26 6.75 -8.89
N ASN A 60 -7.54 7.10 -8.75
CA ASN A 60 -8.29 7.91 -9.71
C ASN A 60 -7.77 9.35 -9.69
N ILE A 61 -6.51 9.56 -10.08
CA ILE A 61 -5.88 10.88 -10.09
C ILE A 61 -6.66 11.73 -11.10
N PRO A 62 -7.32 12.82 -10.66
CA PRO A 62 -8.00 13.72 -11.57
C PRO A 62 -6.97 14.39 -12.48
N LEU A 63 -7.12 14.24 -13.79
CA LEU A 63 -6.30 14.95 -14.75
C LEU A 63 -6.74 16.42 -14.85
N PRO A 64 -5.81 17.37 -15.05
CA PRO A 64 -6.15 18.71 -15.49
C PRO A 64 -6.97 18.61 -16.79
N GLY A 65 -8.21 19.10 -16.78
CA GLY A 65 -9.13 19.02 -17.92
C GLY A 65 -10.31 18.05 -17.77
N GLY A 66 -10.43 17.36 -16.63
CA GLY A 66 -11.58 16.50 -16.36
C GLY A 66 -11.42 15.12 -17.00
N GLY A 67 -10.88 14.18 -16.24
CA GLY A 67 -10.68 12.79 -16.64
C GLY A 67 -9.99 12.01 -15.54
N ILE A 68 -10.07 10.68 -15.61
CA ILE A 68 -9.36 9.78 -14.70
C ILE A 68 -8.10 9.31 -15.42
N ALA A 69 -6.93 9.43 -14.78
CA ALA A 69 -5.70 8.88 -15.30
C ALA A 69 -5.87 7.36 -15.57
N LYS A 70 -5.37 6.88 -16.71
CA LYS A 70 -5.35 5.43 -16.97
C LYS A 70 -4.46 4.73 -15.93
N PRO A 71 -4.78 3.48 -15.53
CA PRO A 71 -3.89 2.64 -14.73
C PRO A 71 -2.46 2.68 -15.28
N SER A 72 -1.47 2.96 -14.42
CA SER A 72 -0.08 3.01 -14.86
C SER A 72 0.45 1.60 -15.16
N ALA A 73 1.25 1.45 -16.21
CA ALA A 73 1.89 0.16 -16.54
C ALA A 73 2.75 -0.38 -15.39
N ALA A 74 3.43 0.53 -14.66
CA ALA A 74 4.20 0.16 -13.47
C ALA A 74 3.32 -0.40 -12.35
N GLY A 75 2.15 0.18 -12.12
CA GLY A 75 1.19 -0.30 -11.13
C GLY A 75 0.61 -1.66 -11.49
N ALA A 76 0.22 -1.85 -12.74
CA ALA A 76 -0.26 -3.15 -13.24
C ALA A 76 0.80 -4.24 -13.08
N ARG A 77 2.06 -3.92 -13.42
CA ARG A 77 3.19 -4.85 -13.25
C ARG A 77 3.44 -5.18 -11.78
N ALA A 78 3.40 -4.19 -10.89
CA ALA A 78 3.57 -4.42 -9.47
C ALA A 78 2.45 -5.30 -8.88
N ARG A 79 1.20 -5.11 -9.33
CA ARG A 79 0.07 -5.97 -8.98
C ARG A 79 0.28 -7.42 -9.40
N GLU A 80 0.79 -7.65 -10.61
CA GLU A 80 1.12 -9.00 -11.10
C GLU A 80 2.18 -9.67 -10.24
N LEU A 81 3.23 -8.93 -9.87
CA LEU A 81 4.30 -9.45 -9.02
C LEU A 81 3.79 -9.78 -7.61
N LEU A 82 3.01 -8.89 -7.00
CA LEU A 82 2.46 -9.10 -5.64
C LEU A 82 1.36 -10.17 -5.56
N ALA A 83 0.85 -10.62 -6.71
CA ALA A 83 -0.03 -11.78 -6.77
C ALA A 83 0.70 -13.08 -6.38
N ASP A 84 2.04 -13.15 -6.58
CA ASP A 84 2.87 -14.22 -6.06
C ASP A 84 3.01 -14.10 -4.53
N GLU A 85 2.43 -15.06 -3.81
CA GLU A 85 2.51 -15.15 -2.36
C GLU A 85 3.94 -15.26 -1.85
N THR A 86 4.81 -16.00 -2.54
CA THR A 86 6.21 -16.20 -2.14
C THR A 86 6.98 -14.88 -2.14
N LEU A 87 6.69 -14.00 -3.10
CA LEU A 87 7.28 -12.66 -3.13
C LEU A 87 6.68 -11.78 -2.04
N ARG A 88 5.35 -11.81 -1.87
CA ARG A 88 4.65 -11.01 -0.86
C ARG A 88 5.08 -11.36 0.57
N GLU A 89 5.38 -12.62 0.85
CA GLU A 89 5.89 -13.09 2.15
C GLU A 89 7.24 -12.49 2.53
N LYS A 90 8.05 -12.06 1.54
CA LYS A 90 9.31 -11.35 1.81
C LYS A 90 9.10 -9.91 2.26
N GLY A 91 7.92 -9.34 2.03
CA GLY A 91 7.56 -7.99 2.47
C GLY A 91 7.42 -7.88 3.99
N THR A 92 7.35 -6.65 4.48
CA THR A 92 7.20 -6.42 5.93
C THR A 92 5.85 -6.96 6.44
N PRO A 93 5.72 -7.30 7.74
CA PRO A 93 4.42 -7.66 8.32
C PRO A 93 3.35 -6.56 8.09
N SER A 94 3.75 -5.30 8.26
CA SER A 94 2.91 -4.13 7.99
C SER A 94 2.42 -4.07 6.54
N LEU A 95 3.27 -4.40 5.57
CA LEU A 95 2.89 -4.50 4.15
C LEU A 95 1.82 -5.57 3.97
N ARG A 96 2.03 -6.76 4.51
CA ARG A 96 1.10 -7.89 4.33
C ARG A 96 -0.30 -7.54 4.85
N ILE A 97 -0.38 -6.92 6.03
CA ILE A 97 -1.67 -6.44 6.55
C ILE A 97 -2.28 -5.36 5.66
N ALA A 98 -1.50 -4.41 5.14
CA ALA A 98 -2.02 -3.38 4.24
C ALA A 98 -2.50 -3.96 2.89
N TYR A 99 -1.86 -5.03 2.40
CA TYR A 99 -2.27 -5.78 1.23
C TYR A 99 -3.58 -6.55 1.48
N ASP A 100 -3.66 -7.26 2.59
CA ASP A 100 -4.84 -8.03 2.97
C ASP A 100 -6.04 -7.10 3.20
N LEU A 101 -5.86 -5.96 3.88
CA LEU A 101 -6.91 -4.95 4.05
C LEU A 101 -7.41 -4.40 2.71
N LEU A 102 -6.52 -4.26 1.72
CA LEU A 102 -6.86 -3.71 0.41
C LEU A 102 -7.67 -4.71 -0.43
N LEU A 103 -7.34 -5.99 -0.38
CA LEU A 103 -7.97 -7.03 -1.20
C LEU A 103 -9.14 -7.74 -0.53
N THR A 104 -9.15 -7.81 0.79
CA THR A 104 -10.22 -8.47 1.54
C THR A 104 -11.57 -7.82 1.23
N PRO A 105 -12.60 -8.63 0.87
CA PRO A 105 -13.96 -8.16 0.66
C PRO A 105 -14.48 -7.36 1.85
N CYS A 106 -15.26 -6.33 1.57
CA CYS A 106 -15.69 -5.37 2.60
C CYS A 106 -16.22 -6.03 3.88
N LEU A 107 -17.12 -7.01 3.74
CA LEU A 107 -17.76 -7.69 4.86
C LEU A 107 -16.80 -8.49 5.76
N GLN A 108 -15.64 -8.87 5.24
CA GLN A 108 -14.61 -9.65 5.95
C GLN A 108 -13.51 -8.75 6.54
N ARG A 109 -13.40 -7.49 6.12
CA ARG A 109 -12.37 -6.56 6.64
C ARG A 109 -12.36 -6.41 8.16
N PRO A 110 -13.49 -6.46 8.90
CA PRO A 110 -13.46 -6.38 10.36
C PRO A 110 -12.58 -7.44 11.03
N GLU A 111 -12.41 -8.61 10.41
CA GLU A 111 -11.57 -9.69 10.94
C GLU A 111 -10.08 -9.29 11.00
N LEU A 112 -9.65 -8.33 10.18
CA LEU A 112 -8.27 -7.87 10.09
C LEU A 112 -7.95 -6.70 11.03
N PHE A 113 -8.95 -6.06 11.66
CA PHE A 113 -8.70 -4.83 12.45
C PHE A 113 -7.77 -5.07 13.65
N GLY A 114 -7.89 -6.21 14.32
CA GLY A 114 -7.00 -6.58 15.43
C GLY A 114 -5.55 -6.76 14.99
N GLN A 115 -5.32 -7.43 13.86
CA GLN A 115 -3.99 -7.61 13.29
C GLN A 115 -3.42 -6.27 12.78
N ALA A 116 -4.25 -5.43 12.17
CA ALA A 116 -3.87 -4.09 11.76
C ALA A 116 -3.45 -3.19 12.93
N ALA A 117 -4.14 -3.29 14.08
CA ALA A 117 -3.72 -2.59 15.30
C ALA A 117 -2.29 -3.00 15.72
N ALA A 118 -2.00 -4.30 15.70
CA ALA A 118 -0.71 -4.84 16.13
C ALA A 118 0.44 -4.54 15.16
N GLU A 119 0.23 -4.74 13.86
CA GLU A 119 1.30 -4.80 12.86
C GLU A 119 1.22 -3.72 11.77
N GLY A 120 0.10 -3.02 11.64
CA GLY A 120 -0.11 -2.04 10.58
C GLY A 120 0.78 -0.78 10.67
N ASP A 121 0.95 -0.08 9.56
CA ASP A 121 1.68 1.19 9.49
C ASP A 121 0.83 2.29 8.82
N ASP A 122 1.46 3.31 8.24
CA ASP A 122 0.82 4.40 7.51
C ASP A 122 -0.07 3.91 6.36
N ARG A 123 0.27 2.78 5.72
CA ARG A 123 -0.51 2.19 4.63
C ARG A 123 -1.82 1.64 5.16
N ALA A 124 -1.76 0.81 6.20
CA ALA A 124 -2.94 0.26 6.87
C ALA A 124 -3.80 1.38 7.46
N LEU A 125 -3.18 2.36 8.13
CA LEU A 125 -3.87 3.52 8.71
C LEU A 125 -4.69 4.30 7.67
N SER A 126 -4.14 4.49 6.47
CA SER A 126 -4.82 5.18 5.38
C SER A 126 -6.09 4.43 4.92
N ILE A 127 -6.01 3.09 4.82
CA ILE A 127 -7.16 2.25 4.47
C ILE A 127 -8.20 2.29 5.58
N LEU A 128 -7.81 2.12 6.84
CA LEU A 128 -8.72 2.10 7.97
C LEU A 128 -9.46 3.44 8.13
N ARG A 129 -8.77 4.57 7.94
CA ARG A 129 -9.41 5.90 7.94
C ARG A 129 -10.44 6.04 6.82
N ALA A 130 -10.17 5.49 5.63
CA ALA A 130 -11.14 5.52 4.53
C ALA A 130 -12.42 4.74 4.86
N LEU A 131 -12.35 3.72 5.72
CA LEU A 131 -13.51 2.97 6.21
C LEU A 131 -14.36 3.73 7.24
N GLN A 132 -13.81 4.80 7.85
CA GLN A 132 -14.52 5.65 8.83
C GLN A 132 -15.21 6.88 8.21
N LEU A 133 -14.91 7.25 6.96
CA LEU A 133 -15.35 8.53 6.40
C LEU A 133 -16.88 8.65 6.33
N PRO A 134 -17.48 9.83 6.61
CA PRO A 134 -18.92 10.02 6.69
C PRO A 134 -19.67 9.96 5.34
N VAL A 135 -18.95 9.80 4.21
CA VAL A 135 -19.53 9.79 2.84
C VAL A 135 -19.99 8.38 2.43
N CYS A 136 -20.33 7.55 3.40
CA CYS A 136 -20.83 6.20 3.22
C CYS A 136 -22.22 6.24 2.56
N THR A 137 -22.24 6.17 1.24
CA THR A 137 -23.49 6.04 0.49
C THR A 137 -23.85 4.56 0.34
N ARG A 138 -25.16 4.25 0.35
CA ARG A 138 -25.70 2.90 0.06
C ARG A 138 -25.25 2.34 -1.31
N ALA A 139 -24.65 3.17 -2.18
CA ALA A 139 -24.27 2.82 -3.54
C ALA A 139 -22.90 2.13 -3.68
N GLY A 140 -22.20 1.81 -2.59
CA GLY A 140 -21.08 0.83 -2.66
C GLY A 140 -19.74 1.26 -2.05
N SER A 141 -19.70 2.23 -1.14
CA SER A 141 -18.49 2.45 -0.34
C SER A 141 -18.45 1.48 0.85
N CYS A 142 -17.35 0.75 1.01
CA CYS A 142 -17.12 -0.08 2.19
C CYS A 142 -16.91 0.80 3.42
N CYS A 143 -17.72 0.61 4.46
CA CYS A 143 -17.82 1.57 5.56
C CYS A 143 -18.20 0.93 6.90
N PHE A 144 -17.61 1.46 7.97
CA PHE A 144 -17.81 1.01 9.35
C PHE A 144 -17.77 2.20 10.33
N PRO A 145 -18.67 3.18 10.22
CA PRO A 145 -18.58 4.47 10.92
C PRO A 145 -18.59 4.38 12.47
N ASP A 146 -19.21 3.33 13.04
CA ASP A 146 -19.35 3.15 14.50
C ASP A 146 -18.69 1.85 15.00
N ASN A 147 -17.66 1.36 14.29
CA ASN A 147 -16.97 0.13 14.67
C ASN A 147 -15.84 0.41 15.66
N ARG A 148 -16.02 -0.05 16.91
CA ARG A 148 -15.05 0.15 18.00
C ARG A 148 -13.68 -0.48 17.74
N GLU A 149 -13.63 -1.62 17.03
CA GLU A 149 -12.36 -2.28 16.70
C GLU A 149 -11.61 -1.50 15.61
N LEU A 150 -12.32 -0.92 14.65
CA LEU A 150 -11.73 -0.01 13.65
C LEU A 150 -11.13 1.23 14.30
N GLU A 151 -11.90 1.89 15.18
CA GLU A 151 -11.44 3.05 15.94
C GLU A 151 -10.19 2.73 16.76
N ARG A 152 -10.20 1.59 17.46
CA ARG A 152 -9.08 1.12 18.26
C ARG A 152 -7.84 0.89 17.40
N ALA A 153 -7.97 0.18 16.28
CA ALA A 153 -6.86 -0.09 15.38
C ALA A 153 -6.22 1.21 14.86
N ILE A 154 -7.03 2.21 14.51
CA ILE A 154 -6.55 3.52 14.07
C ILE A 154 -5.76 4.23 15.18
N VAL A 155 -6.27 4.24 16.41
CA VAL A 155 -5.62 4.87 17.56
C VAL A 155 -4.29 4.17 17.90
N ASP A 156 -4.27 2.84 17.88
CA ASP A 156 -3.08 2.05 18.21
C ASP A 156 -1.96 2.26 17.19
N ILE A 157 -2.29 2.21 15.89
CA ILE A 157 -1.31 2.49 14.83
C ILE A 157 -0.77 3.92 14.95
N GLN A 158 -1.64 4.92 15.12
CA GLN A 158 -1.22 6.32 15.29
C GLN A 158 -0.34 6.53 16.53
N SER A 159 -0.57 5.78 17.59
CA SER A 159 0.22 5.87 18.82
C SER A 159 1.60 5.25 18.64
N ARG A 160 1.72 4.17 17.86
CA ARG A 160 3.00 3.56 17.49
C ARG A 160 3.81 4.44 16.55
N LEU A 161 3.19 5.02 15.52
CA LEU A 161 3.88 5.87 14.53
C LEU A 161 4.39 7.21 15.07
N ARG A 162 3.89 7.64 16.25
CA ARG A 162 4.34 8.88 16.93
C ARG A 162 5.52 8.67 17.87
N ARG A 163 5.89 7.42 18.15
CA ARG A 163 7.04 7.06 18.99
C ARG A 163 8.29 6.99 18.13
#